data_AF-A0A7W7ZX98-F1
#
_entry.id   AF-A0A7W7ZX98-F1
#
_cell.length_a   1.000
_cell.length_b   1.000
_cell.length_c   1.000
_cell.angle_alpha   90.00
_cell.angle_beta   90.00
_cell.angle_gamma   90.00
#
_symmetry.space_group_name_H-M   'P 1'
#
loop_
_entity.id
_entity.type
_entity.pdbx_description
1 polymer ?
#
loop_
_entity_poly.entity_id
_entity_poly.type
_entity_poly.pdbx_seq_one_letter_code
_entity_poly.pdbx_strand_id
1 'polypeptide(L)'
;MYGLDGSYRLLTTYVAGFDAGSDGTLLQGCREWLIVQVGGGNNLVWQALVLMLAFPDSASRPCFWPTNEEQNAVAVEALFLAFKRFFADRDDRVNGLELIQADYDQWLLRQPWAAPPERQAGSPQ
;
A
#
# COMPACT_ATOMS: atom_id res chain seq x y z
N MET A 1 22.55 -14.77 -10.38
CA MET A 1 21.46 -13.94 -9.82
C MET A 1 21.37 -14.25 -8.34
N TYR A 2 21.34 -13.24 -7.45
CA TYR A 2 21.51 -13.38 -5.99
C TYR A 2 20.33 -14.08 -5.28
N GLY A 3 20.08 -15.36 -5.56
CA GLY A 3 19.09 -16.18 -4.84
C GLY A 3 17.62 -15.76 -4.98
N LEU A 4 17.33 -14.69 -5.74
CA LEU A 4 15.99 -14.26 -6.08
C LEU A 4 15.52 -14.98 -7.34
N ASP A 5 14.44 -15.74 -7.24
CA ASP A 5 13.76 -16.40 -8.37
C ASP A 5 12.98 -15.41 -9.26
N GLY A 6 13.06 -14.11 -8.97
CA GLY A 6 12.34 -13.06 -9.68
C GLY A 6 10.85 -13.01 -9.34
N SER A 7 10.39 -13.80 -8.36
CA SER A 7 8.99 -13.78 -7.98
C SER A 7 8.65 -12.54 -7.15
N TYR A 8 7.45 -12.02 -7.35
CA TYR A 8 6.87 -10.96 -6.54
C TYR A 8 6.90 -11.32 -5.05
N ARG A 9 6.58 -12.59 -4.72
CA ARG A 9 6.61 -13.10 -3.34
C ARG A 9 7.99 -12.96 -2.71
N LEU A 10 9.03 -13.39 -3.41
CA LEU A 10 10.38 -13.38 -2.84
C LEU A 10 10.94 -11.95 -2.77
N LEU A 11 10.68 -11.12 -3.78
CA LEU A 11 11.06 -9.70 -3.76
C LEU A 11 10.41 -8.94 -2.60
N THR A 12 9.09 -9.09 -2.42
CA THR A 12 8.38 -8.45 -1.31
C THR A 12 8.83 -8.96 0.06
N THR A 13 9.17 -10.26 0.17
CA THR A 13 9.75 -10.84 1.39
C THR A 13 11.13 -10.25 1.68
N TYR A 14 11.98 -10.12 0.66
CA TYR A 14 13.31 -9.51 0.79
C TYR A 14 13.21 -8.05 1.26
N VAL A 15 12.36 -7.25 0.62
CA VAL A 15 12.16 -5.84 0.99
C VAL A 15 11.59 -5.71 2.41
N ALA A 16 10.61 -6.54 2.79
CA ALA A 16 10.08 -6.54 4.14
C ALA A 16 11.15 -6.89 5.19
N GLY A 17 12.06 -7.83 4.89
CA GLY A 17 13.19 -8.14 5.75
C GLY A 17 14.20 -6.98 5.86
N PHE A 18 14.44 -6.27 4.76
CA PHE A 18 15.33 -5.11 4.74
C PHE A 18 14.75 -3.92 5.53
N ASP A 19 13.44 -3.67 5.39
CA ASP A 19 12.71 -2.67 6.20
C ASP A 19 12.68 -3.03 7.69
N ALA A 20 12.46 -4.30 8.03
CA ALA A 20 12.54 -4.76 9.41
C ALA A 20 13.96 -4.58 9.99
N GLY A 21 15.01 -4.78 9.18
CA GLY A 21 16.39 -4.52 9.57
C GLY A 21 16.75 -3.04 9.70
N SER A 22 15.91 -2.13 9.21
CA SER A 22 16.06 -0.68 9.33
C SER A 22 15.06 -0.05 10.33
N ASP A 23 14.53 -0.86 11.25
CA ASP A 23 13.51 -0.45 12.23
C ASP A 23 12.25 0.17 11.59
N GLY A 24 11.89 -0.25 10.38
CA GLY A 24 10.72 0.22 9.63
C GLY A 24 10.89 1.60 8.98
N THR A 25 12.11 2.16 8.99
CA THR A 25 12.37 3.50 8.42
C THR A 25 12.40 3.48 6.90
N LEU A 26 12.72 2.34 6.28
CA LEU A 26 12.83 2.26 4.82
C LEU A 26 11.48 2.47 4.14
N LEU A 27 10.41 1.89 4.68
CA LEU A 27 9.06 1.96 4.13
C LEU A 27 8.13 2.84 4.96
N GLN A 28 8.66 3.70 5.82
CA GLN A 28 7.87 4.63 6.62
C GLN A 28 6.96 5.49 5.71
N GLY A 29 5.64 5.41 5.93
CA GLY A 29 4.62 6.10 5.13
C GLY A 29 4.24 5.42 3.80
N CYS A 30 4.85 4.29 3.44
CA CYS A 30 4.59 3.61 2.17
C CYS A 30 3.15 3.08 2.08
N ARG A 31 2.63 2.52 3.17
CA ARG A 31 1.27 1.97 3.21
C ARG A 31 0.23 3.07 3.04
N GLU A 32 0.41 4.17 3.75
CA GLU A 32 -0.45 5.36 3.71
C GLU A 32 -0.46 5.96 2.29
N TRP A 33 0.72 6.10 1.69
CA TRP A 33 0.86 6.53 0.29
C TRP A 33 0.10 5.59 -0.66
N LEU A 34 0.29 4.27 -0.53
CA LEU A 34 -0.39 3.28 -1.37
C LEU A 34 -1.91 3.29 -1.20
N ILE A 35 -2.44 3.49 0.00
CA ILE A 35 -3.89 3.59 0.27
C ILE A 35 -4.48 4.77 -0.51
N VAL A 36 -3.81 5.93 -0.51
CA VAL A 36 -4.26 7.10 -1.28
C VAL A 36 -4.22 6.82 -2.79
N GLN A 37 -3.17 6.15 -3.28
CA GLN A 37 -3.06 5.81 -4.72
C GLN A 37 -4.15 4.82 -5.18
N VAL A 38 -4.49 3.82 -4.36
CA VAL A 38 -5.55 2.86 -4.68
C VAL A 38 -6.95 3.42 -4.39
N GLY A 39 -7.05 4.39 -3.47
CA GLY A 39 -8.32 4.91 -2.97
C GLY A 39 -9.05 3.96 -2.02
N GLY A 40 -8.36 3.02 -1.39
CA GLY A 40 -9.00 1.93 -0.61
C GLY A 40 -8.02 1.02 0.13
N GLY A 41 -8.56 -0.06 0.72
CA GLY A 41 -7.75 -1.11 1.33
C GLY A 41 -7.01 -0.72 2.60
N ASN A 42 -7.59 0.17 3.42
CA ASN A 42 -6.99 0.60 4.68
C ASN A 42 -6.72 -0.55 5.68
N ASN A 43 -7.36 -1.70 5.48
CA ASN A 43 -7.16 -2.93 6.26
C ASN A 43 -6.06 -3.86 5.69
N LEU A 44 -5.38 -3.45 4.62
CA LEU A 44 -4.41 -4.28 3.91
C LEU A 44 -2.97 -3.84 4.17
N VAL A 45 -2.05 -4.81 4.06
CA VAL A 45 -0.61 -4.59 4.06
C VAL A 45 -0.13 -4.05 2.71
N TRP A 46 1.04 -3.41 2.67
CA TRP A 46 1.57 -2.75 1.47
C TRP A 46 1.72 -3.69 0.26
N GLN A 47 2.06 -4.97 0.48
CA GLN A 47 2.18 -5.97 -0.59
C GLN A 47 0.83 -6.20 -1.28
N ALA A 48 -0.26 -6.24 -0.52
CA ALA A 48 -1.59 -6.41 -1.08
C ALA A 48 -2.06 -5.14 -1.79
N LEU A 49 -1.71 -3.95 -1.26
CA LEU A 49 -2.00 -2.67 -1.91
C LEU A 49 -1.31 -2.53 -3.28
N VAL A 50 -0.06 -2.98 -3.41
CA VAL A 50 0.64 -3.03 -4.70
C VAL A 50 -0.07 -3.97 -5.69
N LEU A 51 -0.58 -5.13 -5.25
CA LEU A 51 -1.38 -6.00 -6.11
C LEU A 51 -2.70 -5.35 -6.54
N MET A 52 -3.31 -4.49 -5.71
CA MET A 52 -4.49 -3.73 -6.13
C MET A 52 -4.18 -2.67 -7.18
N LEU A 53 -2.99 -2.05 -7.12
CA LEU A 53 -2.51 -1.16 -8.19
C LEU A 53 -2.23 -1.92 -9.48
N ALA A 54 -1.61 -3.09 -9.38
CA ALA A 54 -1.26 -3.94 -10.52
C ALA A 54 -2.51 -4.52 -11.22
N PHE A 55 -3.53 -4.87 -10.44
CA PHE A 55 -4.77 -5.50 -10.92
C PHE A 55 -5.99 -4.70 -10.43
N PRO A 56 -6.34 -3.60 -11.11
CA PRO A 56 -7.49 -2.78 -10.73
C PRO A 56 -8.81 -3.57 -10.86
N ASP A 57 -8.89 -4.49 -11.82
CA ASP A 57 -9.98 -5.45 -11.93
C ASP A 57 -9.84 -6.57 -10.88
N SER A 58 -10.89 -6.75 -10.06
CA SER A 58 -10.92 -7.72 -8.98
C SER A 58 -10.92 -9.17 -9.47
N ALA A 59 -11.42 -9.43 -10.68
CA ALA A 59 -11.44 -10.78 -11.25
C ALA A 59 -10.03 -11.30 -11.60
N SER A 60 -9.14 -10.38 -11.97
CA SER A 60 -7.76 -10.70 -12.36
C SER A 60 -6.77 -10.63 -11.20
N ARG A 61 -7.21 -10.11 -10.05
CA ARG A 61 -6.37 -9.88 -8.87
C ARG A 61 -6.07 -11.18 -8.13
N PRO A 62 -4.80 -11.50 -7.89
CA PRO A 62 -4.46 -12.66 -7.06
C PRO A 62 -4.92 -12.45 -5.61
N CYS A 63 -5.46 -13.50 -4.98
CA CYS A 63 -5.91 -13.44 -3.58
C CYS A 63 -4.76 -13.22 -2.59
N PHE A 64 -3.57 -13.73 -2.88
CA PHE A 64 -2.39 -13.64 -2.00
C PHE A 64 -1.10 -13.40 -2.78
N TRP A 65 -0.85 -14.20 -3.82
CA TRP A 65 0.36 -14.13 -4.65
C TRP A 65 0.01 -14.37 -6.11
N PRO A 66 0.73 -13.75 -7.06
CA PRO A 66 0.64 -14.12 -8.48
C PRO A 66 0.79 -15.63 -8.67
N THR A 67 -0.08 -16.24 -9.46
CA THR A 67 -0.12 -17.70 -9.63
C THR A 67 0.48 -18.17 -10.95
N ASN A 68 0.68 -17.25 -11.91
CA ASN A 68 1.30 -17.52 -13.20
C ASN A 68 2.38 -16.48 -13.52
N GLU A 69 3.17 -16.76 -14.56
CA GLU A 69 4.33 -15.94 -14.96
C GLU A 69 3.94 -14.53 -15.40
N GLU A 70 2.84 -14.38 -16.13
CA GLU A 70 2.33 -13.09 -16.60
C GLU A 70 1.92 -12.20 -15.42
N GLN A 71 1.12 -12.74 -14.49
CA GLN A 71 0.74 -12.04 -13.26
C GLN A 71 1.98 -11.70 -12.43
N ASN A 72 2.98 -12.58 -12.39
CA ASN A 72 4.21 -12.30 -11.66
C ASN A 72 4.96 -11.12 -12.28
N ALA A 73 5.13 -11.10 -13.59
CA ALA A 73 5.78 -10.00 -14.30
C ALA A 73 5.08 -8.66 -14.05
N VAL A 74 3.74 -8.63 -14.20
CA VAL A 74 2.93 -7.44 -13.95
C VAL A 74 3.04 -6.96 -12.49
N ALA A 75 2.97 -7.88 -11.52
CA ALA A 75 3.09 -7.54 -10.10
C ALA A 75 4.48 -7.00 -9.74
N VAL A 76 5.55 -7.59 -10.31
CA VAL A 76 6.93 -7.15 -10.11
C VAL A 76 7.16 -5.77 -10.72
N GLU A 77 6.65 -5.52 -11.94
CA GLU A 77 6.75 -4.20 -12.56
C GLU A 77 6.02 -3.14 -11.72
N ALA A 78 4.79 -3.45 -11.28
CA ALA A 78 4.01 -2.58 -10.42
C ALA A 78 4.72 -2.29 -9.09
N LEU A 79 5.41 -3.28 -8.49
CA LEU A 79 6.22 -3.08 -7.28
C LEU A 79 7.31 -2.03 -7.49
N PHE A 80 8.12 -2.19 -8.53
CA PHE A 80 9.21 -1.27 -8.82
C PHE A 80 8.70 0.13 -9.16
N LEU A 81 7.61 0.23 -9.93
CA LEU A 81 7.00 1.50 -10.27
C LEU A 81 6.42 2.19 -9.02
N ALA A 82 5.73 1.45 -8.17
CA ALA A 82 5.18 1.97 -6.91
C ALA A 82 6.30 2.50 -6.01
N PHE A 83 7.36 1.73 -5.79
CA PHE A 83 8.49 2.17 -4.97
C PHE A 83 9.24 3.35 -5.57
N LYS A 84 9.49 3.35 -6.87
CA LYS A 84 10.11 4.51 -7.53
C LYS A 84 9.31 5.80 -7.29
N ARG A 85 7.98 5.72 -7.43
CA ARG A 85 7.09 6.89 -7.20
C ARG A 85 7.03 7.27 -5.73
N PHE A 86 6.92 6.30 -4.82
CA PHE A 86 6.92 6.52 -3.39
C PHE A 86 8.20 7.20 -2.91
N PHE A 87 9.38 6.69 -3.29
CA PHE A 87 10.65 7.30 -2.89
C PHE A 87 10.83 8.69 -3.50
N ALA A 88 10.38 8.93 -4.74
CA ALA A 88 10.38 10.27 -5.31
C ALA A 88 9.47 11.23 -4.51
N ASP A 89 8.25 10.81 -4.13
CA ASP A 89 7.34 11.65 -3.36
C ASP A 89 7.84 11.89 -1.92
N ARG A 90 8.50 10.91 -1.31
CA ARG A 90 9.03 11.01 0.06
C ARG A 90 10.34 11.80 0.14
N ASP A 91 11.28 11.50 -0.75
CA ASP A 91 12.68 11.95 -0.63
C ASP A 91 12.97 13.20 -1.49
N ASP A 92 12.30 13.38 -2.64
CA ASP A 92 12.54 14.54 -3.51
C ASP A 92 11.75 15.79 -3.08
N ARG A 93 10.74 15.63 -2.22
CA ARG A 93 9.92 16.74 -1.70
C ARG A 93 10.39 17.14 -0.31
N VAL A 94 10.46 18.45 -0.06
CA VAL A 94 10.61 18.99 1.30
C VAL A 94 9.39 18.52 2.12
N ASN A 95 9.66 17.86 3.24
CA ASN A 95 8.65 17.26 4.13
C ASN A 95 7.74 16.22 3.43
N GLY A 96 8.28 15.45 2.47
CA GLY A 96 7.51 14.46 1.72
C GLY A 96 6.70 13.49 2.60
N LEU A 97 7.28 13.03 3.71
CA LEU A 97 6.57 12.16 4.66
C LEU A 97 5.36 12.85 5.33
N GLU A 98 5.48 14.12 5.71
CA GLU A 98 4.37 14.88 6.30
C GLU A 98 3.24 15.08 5.29
N LEU A 99 3.59 15.33 4.01
CA LEU A 99 2.61 15.46 2.93
C LEU A 99 1.87 14.14 2.69
N ILE A 100 2.59 13.02 2.67
CA ILE A 100 1.98 11.69 2.56
C ILE A 100 0.99 11.45 3.69
N GLN A 101 1.36 11.81 4.92
CA GLN A 101 0.48 11.67 6.07
C GLN A 101 -0.76 12.58 5.95
N ALA A 102 -0.58 13.83 5.53
CA ALA A 102 -1.68 14.77 5.35
C ALA A 102 -2.68 14.30 4.26
N ASP A 103 -2.18 13.77 3.15
CA ASP A 103 -3.02 13.21 2.08
C ASP A 103 -3.82 12.00 2.59
N TYR A 104 -3.19 11.14 3.39
CA TYR A 104 -3.85 10.00 4.01
C TYR A 104 -4.90 10.41 5.04
N ASP A 105 -4.63 11.39 5.90
CA ASP A 105 -5.61 11.92 6.85
C ASP A 105 -6.81 12.54 6.13
N GLN A 106 -6.56 13.28 5.04
CA GLN A 106 -7.63 13.81 4.21
C GLN A 106 -8.45 12.69 3.55
N TRP A 107 -7.79 11.62 3.10
CA TRP A 107 -8.47 10.44 2.57
C TRP A 107 -9.33 9.75 3.64
N LEU A 108 -8.84 9.61 4.87
CA LEU A 108 -9.58 9.05 6.01
C LEU A 108 -10.86 9.85 6.29
N LEU A 109 -10.77 11.18 6.34
CA LEU A 109 -11.91 12.05 6.60
C LEU A 109 -13.02 11.95 5.54
N ARG A 110 -12.69 11.55 4.31
CA ARG A 110 -13.66 11.35 3.23
C ARG A 110 -14.38 10.00 3.31
N GLN A 111 -13.95 9.10 4.18
CA GLN A 111 -14.54 7.76 4.25
C GLN A 111 -15.89 7.79 4.97
N PRO A 112 -16.90 7.05 4.49
CA PRO A 112 -18.25 7.05 5.08
C PRO A 112 -18.28 6.50 6.52
N TRP A 113 -17.30 5.68 6.88
CA TRP A 113 -17.16 5.09 8.22
C TRP A 113 -16.32 5.94 9.18
N ALA A 114 -15.73 7.05 8.73
CA ALA A 114 -14.92 7.92 9.58
C ALA A 114 -15.76 8.88 10.44
N ALA A 115 -17.06 9.05 10.13
CA ALA A 115 -17.97 9.79 10.99
C ALA A 115 -18.13 9.05 12.34
N PRO A 116 -18.06 9.75 13.49
CA PRO A 116 -18.37 9.14 14.77
C PRO A 116 -19.79 8.56 14.71
N PRO A 117 -20.05 7.37 15.30
CA PRO A 117 -21.42 6.89 15.42
C PRO A 117 -22.20 7.97 16.18
N GLU A 118 -23.24 8.52 15.55
CA GLU A 118 -24.16 9.43 16.21
C GLU A 118 -24.58 8.78 17.53
N ARG A 119 -24.24 9.43 18.66
CA ARG A 119 -24.74 9.03 19.97
C ARG A 119 -26.25 8.91 19.82
N GLN A 120 -26.78 7.69 19.88
CA GLN A 120 -28.21 7.43 19.94
C GLN A 120 -28.76 8.25 21.11
N ALA A 121 -29.29 9.43 20.81
CA ALA A 121 -30.02 10.23 21.77
C ALA A 121 -31.28 9.42 22.08
N GLY A 122 -31.38 8.98 23.33
CA GLY A 122 -32.38 8.02 23.77
C GLY A 122 -33.79 8.46 23.39
N SER A 123 -34.57 7.52 22.89
CA SER A 123 -36.02 7.64 22.85
C SER A 123 -36.54 7.74 24.29
N PRO A 124 -37.23 8.82 24.68
CA PRO A 124 -38.03 8.80 25.90
C PRO A 124 -39.25 7.90 25.66
N GLN A 125 -39.46 6.96 26.57
CA GLN A 125 -40.72 6.21 26.73
C GLN A 125 -41.81 7.11 27.29
#